data_AF-A0A1A2M6R5-F1
#
_entry.id   AF-A0A1A2M6R5-F1
#
_cell.length_a   1.000
_cell.length_b   1.000
_cell.length_c   1.000
_cell.angle_alpha   90.00
_cell.angle_beta   90.00
_cell.angle_gamma   90.00
#
_symmetry.space_group_name_H-M   'P 1'
#
loop_
_entity.id
_entity.type
_entity.pdbx_description
1 polymer ?
#
loop_
_entity_poly.entity_id
_entity_poly.type
_entity_poly.pdbx_seq_one_letter_code
_entity_poly.pdbx_strand_id
1 'polypeptide(L)'
;RVTVDARAHAERLTPNVVAALADAGLTMGDLDAVVVGCGPGPFTGLRVGMATAAAYGHALGIPVRGVCSLDAIGVRTTGEVLVVTDARRREVYWARYRDGFRMDGPGVNAPVDVDPGGAQAVAGSKEHAEPFGLPHRGPVYPTPAGLVAAVPDWSQRPLPLVALYLRRPDAKPMAARG
;
A
#
# COMPACT_ATOMS: atom_id res chain seq x y z
N ARG A 1 -10.63 11.59 -4.76
CA ARG A 1 -11.65 10.59 -5.18
C ARG A 1 -11.02 9.20 -5.24
N VAL A 2 -11.80 8.13 -5.03
CA VAL A 2 -11.31 6.73 -5.10
C VAL A 2 -12.23 5.94 -6.03
N THR A 3 -11.66 5.18 -6.96
CA THR A 3 -12.41 4.25 -7.82
C THR A 3 -11.98 2.82 -7.55
N VAL A 4 -12.95 1.95 -7.27
CA VAL A 4 -12.71 0.52 -7.04
C VAL A 4 -13.01 -0.24 -8.34
N ASP A 5 -12.02 -0.28 -9.23
CA ASP A 5 -12.10 -1.04 -10.49
C ASP A 5 -10.70 -1.52 -10.91
N ALA A 6 -10.50 -2.84 -10.89
CA ALA A 6 -9.21 -3.48 -11.14
C ALA A 6 -8.71 -3.32 -12.59
N ARG A 7 -9.59 -3.01 -13.55
CA ARG A 7 -9.25 -2.91 -14.98
C ARG A 7 -9.05 -1.48 -15.47
N ALA A 8 -9.47 -0.48 -14.68
CA ALA A 8 -9.43 0.93 -15.06
C ALA A 8 -8.35 1.76 -14.34
N HIS A 9 -7.39 1.11 -13.66
CA HIS A 9 -6.43 1.80 -12.79
C HIS A 9 -5.59 2.87 -13.51
N ALA A 10 -5.11 2.61 -14.72
CA ALA A 10 -4.31 3.58 -15.47
C ALA A 10 -5.16 4.74 -16.02
N GLU A 11 -6.32 4.42 -16.57
CA GLU A 11 -7.19 5.39 -17.25
C GLU A 11 -7.90 6.34 -16.28
N ARG A 12 -8.17 5.90 -15.04
CA ARG A 12 -8.89 6.71 -14.05
C ARG A 12 -8.01 7.45 -13.05
N LEU A 13 -6.70 7.15 -12.98
CA LEU A 13 -5.82 7.77 -11.98
C LEU A 13 -5.70 9.28 -12.20
N THR A 14 -5.33 9.71 -13.40
CA THR A 14 -5.20 11.13 -13.74
C THR A 14 -6.54 11.89 -13.61
N PRO A 15 -7.67 11.41 -14.18
CA PRO A 15 -8.97 12.06 -13.96
C PRO A 15 -9.36 12.18 -12.49
N ASN A 16 -9.07 11.17 -11.67
CA ASN A 16 -9.37 11.21 -10.24
C ASN A 16 -8.53 12.24 -9.49
N VAL A 17 -7.26 12.42 -9.87
CA VAL A 17 -6.38 13.45 -9.30
C VAL A 17 -6.88 14.84 -9.66
N VAL A 18 -7.15 15.10 -10.95
CA VAL A 18 -7.65 16.39 -11.41
C VAL A 18 -8.98 16.75 -10.75
N ALA A 19 -9.91 15.80 -10.68
CA ALA A 19 -11.19 16.02 -10.03
C ALA A 19 -11.04 16.25 -8.51
N ALA A 20 -10.13 15.56 -7.83
CA ALA A 20 -9.88 15.78 -6.40
C ALA A 20 -9.27 17.16 -6.12
N LEU A 21 -8.39 17.65 -7.00
CA LEU A 21 -7.83 19.00 -6.91
C LEU A 21 -8.92 20.05 -7.14
N ALA A 22 -9.75 19.86 -8.17
CA ALA A 22 -10.89 20.75 -8.42
C ALA A 22 -11.88 20.78 -7.24
N ASP A 23 -12.21 19.63 -6.65
CA ASP A 23 -13.05 19.54 -5.46
C ASP A 23 -12.44 20.30 -4.26
N ALA A 24 -11.10 20.44 -4.21
CA ALA A 24 -10.37 21.16 -3.18
C ALA A 24 -10.07 22.64 -3.53
N GLY A 25 -10.44 23.10 -4.73
CA GLY A 25 -10.08 24.44 -5.22
C GLY A 25 -8.59 24.63 -5.49
N LEU A 26 -7.86 23.54 -5.75
CA LEU A 26 -6.42 23.51 -6.00
C LEU A 26 -6.13 23.15 -7.47
N THR A 27 -4.89 23.39 -7.88
CA THR A 27 -4.32 23.01 -9.17
C THR A 27 -3.15 22.03 -8.98
N MET A 28 -2.66 21.46 -10.08
CA MET A 28 -1.48 20.59 -10.03
C MET A 28 -0.22 21.32 -9.52
N GLY A 29 -0.14 22.64 -9.73
CA GLY A 29 0.99 23.45 -9.27
C GLY A 29 0.99 23.73 -7.76
N ASP A 30 -0.15 23.50 -7.08
CA ASP A 30 -0.29 23.68 -5.64
C ASP A 30 0.11 22.42 -4.85
N LEU A 31 0.55 21.37 -5.54
CA LEU A 31 1.01 20.13 -4.90
C LEU A 31 2.45 20.26 -4.42
N ASP A 32 2.69 20.02 -3.13
CA ASP A 32 4.05 20.02 -2.56
C ASP A 32 4.77 18.68 -2.67
N ALA A 33 4.02 17.58 -2.83
CA ALA A 33 4.57 16.23 -2.86
C ALA A 33 3.58 15.21 -3.44
N VAL A 34 4.09 14.05 -3.84
CA VAL A 34 3.30 12.87 -4.22
C VAL A 34 3.60 11.72 -3.26
N VAL A 35 2.57 11.05 -2.75
CA VAL A 35 2.71 9.83 -1.94
C VAL A 35 2.17 8.64 -2.72
N VAL A 36 2.92 7.54 -2.75
CA VAL A 36 2.55 6.32 -3.48
C VAL A 36 2.78 5.08 -2.65
N GLY A 37 1.85 4.13 -2.73
CA GLY A 37 2.03 2.80 -2.17
C GLY A 37 3.10 2.03 -2.95
N CYS A 38 4.10 1.51 -2.26
CA CYS A 38 5.20 0.71 -2.80
C CYS A 38 4.99 -0.80 -2.62
N GLY A 39 3.79 -1.23 -2.19
CA GLY A 39 3.49 -2.62 -1.88
C GLY A 39 3.69 -2.94 -0.40
N PRO A 40 3.55 -4.19 0.03
CA PRO A 40 3.27 -5.36 -0.82
C PRO A 40 1.85 -5.30 -1.42
N GLY A 41 1.67 -5.94 -2.58
CA GLY A 41 0.39 -5.92 -3.31
C GLY A 41 0.51 -6.41 -4.76
N PRO A 42 -0.59 -6.38 -5.54
CA PRO A 42 -0.59 -6.85 -6.93
C PRO A 42 0.40 -6.10 -7.82
N PHE A 43 1.21 -6.87 -8.55
CA PHE A 43 2.35 -6.38 -9.34
C PHE A 43 1.99 -5.33 -10.40
N THR A 44 0.87 -5.53 -11.11
CA THR A 44 0.42 -4.66 -12.20
C THR A 44 -0.03 -3.29 -11.70
N GLY A 45 -0.89 -3.25 -10.67
CA GLY A 45 -1.35 -2.00 -10.06
C GLY A 45 -0.21 -1.20 -9.43
N LEU A 46 0.75 -1.90 -8.82
CA LEU A 46 1.88 -1.27 -8.15
C LEU A 46 2.79 -0.51 -9.14
N ARG A 47 3.15 -1.16 -10.25
CA ARG A 47 4.01 -0.55 -11.27
C ARG A 47 3.37 0.67 -11.93
N VAL A 48 2.08 0.59 -12.24
CA VAL A 48 1.34 1.72 -12.82
C VAL A 48 1.32 2.89 -11.83
N GLY A 49 0.94 2.66 -10.57
CA GLY A 49 0.90 3.71 -9.56
C GLY A 49 2.26 4.37 -9.31
N MET A 50 3.32 3.58 -9.17
CA MET A 50 4.68 4.10 -8.96
C MET A 50 5.21 4.86 -10.18
N ALA A 51 4.96 4.39 -11.40
CA ALA A 51 5.36 5.08 -12.62
C ALA A 51 4.61 6.41 -12.77
N THR A 52 3.30 6.43 -12.51
CA THR A 52 2.51 7.68 -12.52
C THR A 52 3.01 8.67 -11.45
N ALA A 53 3.29 8.20 -10.24
CA ALA A 53 3.82 9.05 -9.18
C ALA A 53 5.19 9.64 -9.52
N ALA A 54 6.08 8.83 -10.09
CA ALA A 54 7.38 9.29 -10.58
C ALA A 54 7.24 10.34 -11.71
N ALA A 55 6.31 10.12 -12.64
CA ALA A 55 6.02 11.07 -13.71
C ALA A 55 5.51 12.41 -13.17
N TYR A 56 4.60 12.40 -12.19
CA TYR A 56 4.15 13.64 -11.53
C TYR A 56 5.27 14.35 -10.79
N GLY A 57 6.06 13.62 -9.99
CA GLY A 57 7.19 14.22 -9.29
C GLY A 57 8.20 14.85 -10.23
N HIS A 58 8.48 14.20 -11.35
CA HIS A 58 9.37 14.74 -12.37
C HIS A 58 8.79 15.98 -13.06
N ALA A 59 7.52 15.92 -13.49
CA ALA A 59 6.88 17.02 -14.22
C ALA A 59 6.65 18.28 -13.36
N LEU A 60 6.38 18.10 -12.06
CA LEU A 60 6.12 19.21 -11.13
C LEU A 60 7.37 19.65 -10.36
N GLY A 61 8.46 18.88 -10.41
CA GLY A 61 9.67 19.16 -9.63
C GLY A 61 9.51 18.92 -8.12
N ILE A 62 8.61 18.01 -7.73
CA ILE A 62 8.24 17.78 -6.32
C ILE A 62 8.66 16.39 -5.81
N PRO A 63 8.91 16.24 -4.50
CA PRO A 63 9.27 14.95 -3.90
C PRO A 63 8.19 13.88 -4.09
N VAL A 64 8.63 12.65 -4.40
CA VAL A 64 7.76 11.46 -4.44
C VAL A 64 8.14 10.52 -3.30
N ARG A 65 7.18 10.20 -2.43
CA ARG A 65 7.37 9.40 -1.22
C ARG A 65 6.72 8.04 -1.38
N GLY A 66 7.55 6.99 -1.32
CA GLY A 66 7.12 5.61 -1.31
C GLY A 66 6.73 5.15 0.10
N VAL A 67 5.59 4.49 0.24
CA VAL A 67 5.04 4.03 1.52
C VAL A 67 4.65 2.56 1.41
N CYS A 68 4.91 1.75 2.44
CA CYS A 68 4.41 0.38 2.47
C CYS A 68 2.87 0.38 2.55
N SER A 69 2.21 -0.38 1.69
CA SER A 69 0.76 -0.50 1.65
C SER A 69 0.17 -0.99 2.97
N LEU A 70 0.89 -1.85 3.72
CA LEU A 70 0.45 -2.27 5.04
C LEU A 70 0.53 -1.13 6.06
N ASP A 71 1.51 -0.23 5.95
CA ASP A 71 1.64 0.93 6.85
C ASP A 71 0.45 1.87 6.68
N ALA A 72 -0.05 2.02 5.45
CA ALA A 72 -1.25 2.80 5.17
C ALA A 72 -2.54 2.24 5.80
N ILE A 73 -2.53 0.98 6.25
CA ILE A 73 -3.59 0.40 7.09
C ILE A 73 -3.21 0.56 8.57
N GLY A 74 -1.99 0.13 8.91
CA GLY A 74 -1.50 0.04 10.28
C GLY A 74 -1.44 1.38 11.01
N VAL A 75 -1.07 2.46 10.32
CA VAL A 75 -0.89 3.80 10.92
C VAL A 75 -2.16 4.37 11.58
N ARG A 76 -3.34 3.83 11.24
CA ARG A 76 -4.64 4.24 11.80
C ARG A 76 -5.13 3.32 12.92
N THR A 77 -4.36 2.31 13.29
CA THR A 77 -4.71 1.32 14.31
C THR A 77 -4.25 1.77 15.70
N THR A 78 -4.92 1.26 16.73
CA THR A 78 -4.60 1.50 18.15
C THR A 78 -4.46 0.16 18.88
N GLY A 79 -3.59 0.11 19.87
CA GLY A 79 -3.18 -1.13 20.54
C GLY A 79 -2.33 -2.02 19.63
N GLU A 80 -2.25 -3.30 19.98
CA GLU A 80 -1.52 -4.31 19.19
C GLU A 80 -2.41 -4.92 18.11
N VAL A 81 -2.06 -4.67 16.85
CA VAL A 81 -2.86 -5.09 15.68
C VAL A 81 -1.98 -5.81 14.67
N LEU A 82 -2.46 -6.96 14.20
CA LEU A 82 -1.92 -7.63 13.02
C LEU A 82 -2.62 -7.06 11.78
N VAL A 83 -1.87 -6.55 10.80
CA VAL A 83 -2.44 -6.16 9.51
C VAL A 83 -2.16 -7.26 8.51
N VAL A 84 -3.19 -7.74 7.81
CA VAL A 84 -3.07 -8.78 6.78
C VAL A 84 -3.78 -8.40 5.48
N THR A 85 -3.15 -8.74 4.35
CA THR A 85 -3.76 -8.60 3.01
C THR A 85 -3.44 -9.81 2.13
N ASP A 86 -4.19 -9.99 1.05
CA ASP A 86 -4.03 -11.10 0.11
C ASP A 86 -2.65 -11.08 -0.58
N ALA A 87 -1.84 -12.14 -0.38
CA ALA A 87 -0.59 -12.35 -1.12
C ALA A 87 -0.73 -13.37 -2.27
N ARG A 88 -1.95 -13.83 -2.55
CA ARG A 88 -2.31 -14.94 -3.43
C ARG A 88 -1.77 -16.28 -2.91
N ARG A 89 -2.12 -17.37 -3.61
CA ARG A 89 -1.60 -18.74 -3.34
C ARG A 89 -1.74 -19.22 -1.89
N ARG A 90 -2.82 -18.81 -1.21
CA ARG A 90 -3.09 -19.15 0.19
C ARG A 90 -2.06 -18.55 1.16
N GLU A 91 -1.38 -17.47 0.76
CA GLU A 91 -0.48 -16.68 1.60
C GLU A 91 -1.10 -15.32 1.92
N VAL A 92 -0.58 -14.69 2.97
CA VAL A 92 -0.92 -13.33 3.38
C VAL A 92 0.33 -12.47 3.44
N TYR A 93 0.20 -11.22 3.00
CA TYR A 93 1.14 -10.18 3.37
C TYR A 93 0.75 -9.69 4.75
N TRP A 94 1.71 -9.66 5.67
CA TRP A 94 1.43 -9.33 7.06
C TRP A 94 2.46 -8.35 7.64
N ALA A 95 2.04 -7.59 8.64
CA ALA A 95 2.91 -6.77 9.49
C ALA A 95 2.22 -6.56 10.85
N ARG A 96 3.00 -6.43 11.91
CA ARG A 96 2.48 -6.17 13.27
C ARG A 96 2.66 -4.71 13.64
N TYR A 97 1.65 -4.13 14.28
CA TYR A 97 1.63 -2.74 14.69
C TYR A 97 1.33 -2.60 16.17
N ARG A 98 1.87 -1.56 16.79
CA ARG A 98 1.48 -1.06 18.10
C ARG A 98 1.21 0.44 17.98
N ASP A 99 -0.03 0.85 18.23
CA ASP A 99 -0.44 2.26 18.22
C ASP A 99 -0.03 3.01 16.93
N GLY A 100 -0.22 2.35 15.78
CA GLY A 100 0.11 2.92 14.48
C GLY A 100 1.55 2.67 14.02
N PHE A 101 2.45 2.24 14.91
CA PHE A 101 3.86 1.99 14.59
C PHE A 101 4.09 0.54 14.21
N ARG A 102 4.75 0.30 13.07
CA ARG A 102 5.13 -1.05 12.66
C ARG A 102 6.22 -1.59 13.59
N MET A 103 5.93 -2.72 14.22
CA MET A 103 6.82 -3.44 15.13
C MET A 103 7.55 -4.59 14.44
N ASP A 104 6.92 -5.22 13.44
CA ASP A 104 7.50 -6.35 12.70
C ASP A 104 6.92 -6.45 11.28
N GLY A 105 7.65 -7.14 10.40
CA GLY A 105 7.38 -7.22 8.97
C GLY A 105 7.81 -5.96 8.20
N PRO A 106 7.32 -5.76 6.96
CA PRO A 106 6.31 -6.58 6.29
C PRO A 106 6.86 -7.94 5.82
N GLY A 107 6.05 -8.99 5.95
CA GLY A 107 6.38 -10.37 5.57
C GLY A 107 5.33 -11.00 4.64
N VAL A 108 5.64 -12.21 4.14
CA VAL A 108 4.72 -13.04 3.35
C VAL A 108 4.84 -14.50 3.78
N ASN A 109 3.74 -15.08 4.22
CA ASN A 109 3.68 -16.46 4.75
C ASN A 109 2.27 -17.04 4.55
N ALA A 110 2.11 -18.36 4.66
CA ALA A 110 0.78 -18.94 4.85
C ALA A 110 0.20 -18.46 6.19
N PRO A 111 -1.13 -18.28 6.33
CA PRO A 111 -1.73 -17.78 7.58
C PRO A 111 -1.34 -18.57 8.83
N VAL A 112 -1.18 -19.89 8.69
CA VAL A 112 -0.79 -20.80 9.79
C VAL A 112 0.66 -20.59 10.27
N ASP A 113 1.51 -20.01 9.41
CA ASP A 113 2.92 -19.76 9.70
C ASP A 113 3.18 -18.33 10.19
N VAL A 114 2.14 -17.50 10.32
CA VAL A 114 2.26 -16.12 10.82
C VAL A 114 2.07 -16.12 12.34
N ASP A 115 3.08 -15.66 13.07
CA ASP A 115 2.95 -15.39 14.51
C ASP A 115 2.25 -14.03 14.75
N PRO A 116 1.00 -14.01 15.26
CA PRO A 116 0.33 -12.76 15.59
C PRO A 116 0.94 -12.06 16.81
N GLY A 117 1.77 -12.77 17.59
CA GLY A 117 2.28 -12.37 18.90
C GLY A 117 1.18 -11.84 19.81
N GLY A 118 1.37 -10.63 20.34
CA GLY A 118 0.43 -9.98 21.26
C GLY A 118 -0.76 -9.28 20.60
N ALA A 119 -1.01 -9.49 19.30
CA ALA A 119 -2.09 -8.81 18.58
C ALA A 119 -3.46 -9.13 19.21
N GLN A 120 -4.20 -8.07 19.53
CA GLN A 120 -5.55 -8.15 20.10
C GLN A 120 -6.65 -7.99 19.05
N ALA A 121 -6.26 -7.59 17.84
CA ALA A 121 -7.13 -7.41 16.70
C ALA A 121 -6.37 -7.64 15.40
N VAL A 122 -7.12 -7.81 14.33
CA VAL A 122 -6.60 -7.94 12.97
C VAL A 122 -7.25 -6.90 12.05
N ALA A 123 -6.47 -6.27 11.17
CA ALA A 123 -6.95 -5.31 10.17
C ALA A 123 -6.56 -5.74 8.76
N GLY A 124 -7.14 -5.07 7.75
CA GLY A 124 -6.94 -5.42 6.34
C GLY A 124 -8.00 -6.37 5.80
N SER A 125 -7.63 -7.26 4.87
CA SER A 125 -8.59 -8.08 4.11
C SER A 125 -9.38 -9.04 5.02
N LYS A 126 -10.70 -8.90 5.05
CA LYS A 126 -11.58 -9.68 5.96
C LYS A 126 -11.43 -11.19 5.80
N GLU A 127 -11.46 -11.67 4.56
CA GLU A 127 -11.30 -13.10 4.23
C GLU A 127 -9.94 -13.66 4.69
N HIS A 128 -8.91 -12.82 4.68
CA HIS A 128 -7.55 -13.22 5.05
C HIS A 128 -7.25 -13.01 6.53
N ALA A 129 -8.11 -12.26 7.22
CA ALA A 129 -8.08 -12.02 8.64
C ALA A 129 -8.79 -13.14 9.44
N GLU A 130 -9.78 -13.80 8.83
CA GLU A 130 -10.55 -14.89 9.46
C GLU A 130 -9.69 -16.00 10.08
N PRO A 131 -8.62 -16.51 9.44
CA PRO A 131 -7.80 -17.59 10.01
C PRO A 131 -7.14 -17.26 11.34
N PHE A 132 -7.00 -15.98 11.69
CA PHE A 132 -6.35 -15.54 12.92
C PHE A 132 -7.29 -15.56 14.14
N GLY A 133 -8.60 -15.69 13.94
CA GLY A 133 -9.58 -15.74 15.05
C GLY A 133 -9.64 -14.47 15.92
N LEU A 134 -9.06 -13.36 15.46
CA LEU A 134 -9.02 -12.08 16.17
C LEU A 134 -10.17 -11.15 15.73
N PRO A 135 -10.64 -10.24 16.59
CA PRO A 135 -11.58 -9.19 16.19
C PRO A 135 -11.07 -8.38 15.00
N HIS A 136 -11.86 -8.31 13.93
CA HIS A 136 -11.52 -7.50 12.76
C HIS A 136 -11.75 -6.02 13.03
N ARG A 137 -10.74 -5.19 12.79
CA ARG A 137 -10.81 -3.72 12.88
C ARG A 137 -10.46 -3.09 11.54
N GLY A 138 -11.13 -1.99 11.22
CA GLY A 138 -10.80 -1.21 10.02
C GLY A 138 -9.43 -0.52 10.14
N PRO A 139 -8.83 -0.12 9.00
CA PRO A 139 -9.38 -0.21 7.64
C PRO A 139 -9.14 -1.58 6.95
N VAL A 140 -9.97 -1.90 5.94
CA VAL A 140 -9.91 -3.17 5.18
C VAL A 140 -8.86 -3.16 4.08
N TYR A 141 -8.52 -1.97 3.57
CA TYR A 141 -7.58 -1.74 2.49
C TYR A 141 -6.80 -0.45 2.74
N PRO A 142 -5.62 -0.29 2.10
CA PRO A 142 -4.88 0.97 2.15
C PRO A 142 -5.76 2.13 1.67
N THR A 143 -5.69 3.27 2.35
CA THR A 143 -6.46 4.47 1.97
C THR A 143 -5.52 5.61 1.57
N PRO A 144 -5.95 6.58 0.75
CA PRO A 144 -5.12 7.76 0.44
C PRO A 144 -4.69 8.51 1.71
N ALA A 145 -5.60 8.74 2.65
CA ALA A 145 -5.29 9.35 3.94
C ALA A 145 -4.31 8.51 4.78
N GLY A 146 -4.43 7.17 4.73
CA GLY A 146 -3.50 6.26 5.38
C GLY A 146 -2.10 6.31 4.77
N LEU A 147 -1.98 6.40 3.44
CA LEU A 147 -0.69 6.57 2.76
C LEU A 147 0.02 7.85 3.21
N VAL A 148 -0.71 8.98 3.23
CA VAL A 148 -0.17 10.27 3.70
C VAL A 148 0.24 10.20 5.18
N ALA A 149 -0.61 9.62 6.03
CA ALA A 149 -0.32 9.48 7.47
C ALA A 149 0.88 8.57 7.75
N ALA A 150 1.14 7.58 6.91
CA ALA A 150 2.27 6.65 7.04
C ALA A 150 3.61 7.23 6.54
N VAL A 151 3.65 8.47 6.06
CA VAL A 151 4.91 9.17 5.80
C VAL A 151 5.54 9.55 7.15
N PRO A 152 6.71 8.98 7.52
CA PRO A 152 7.26 9.15 8.88
C PRO A 152 7.85 10.54 9.12
N ASP A 153 8.41 11.16 8.08
CA ASP A 153 9.06 12.46 8.17
C ASP A 153 8.99 13.19 6.82
N TRP A 154 8.34 14.36 6.82
CA TRP A 154 8.18 15.22 5.66
C TRP A 154 9.39 16.13 5.42
N SER A 155 10.27 16.31 6.41
CA SER A 155 11.47 17.14 6.31
C SER A 155 12.61 16.42 5.58
N GLN A 156 12.63 15.09 5.62
CA GLN A 156 13.67 14.29 4.97
C GLN A 156 13.46 14.16 3.47
N ARG A 157 14.58 14.10 2.73
CA ARG A 157 14.58 13.79 1.30
C ARG A 157 14.03 12.37 1.09
N PRO A 158 13.07 12.16 0.17
CA PRO A 158 12.56 10.83 -0.10
C PRO A 158 13.66 9.89 -0.62
N LEU A 159 13.60 8.63 -0.19
CA LEU A 159 14.39 7.55 -0.77
C LEU A 159 13.88 7.23 -2.19
N PRO A 160 14.70 6.61 -3.04
CA PRO A 160 14.26 6.10 -4.35
C PRO A 160 13.03 5.19 -4.21
N LEU A 161 12.12 5.26 -5.18
CA LEU A 161 10.95 4.40 -5.22
C LEU A 161 11.37 2.96 -5.51
N VAL A 162 11.27 2.09 -4.50
CA VAL A 162 11.55 0.65 -4.63
C VAL A 162 10.28 -0.12 -4.33
N ALA A 163 9.90 -1.01 -5.24
CA ALA A 163 8.75 -1.88 -5.04
C ALA A 163 9.07 -2.96 -4.00
N LEU A 164 8.19 -3.12 -3.01
CA LEU A 164 8.26 -4.16 -1.99
C LEU A 164 7.76 -5.49 -2.55
N TYR A 165 8.58 -6.09 -3.43
CA TYR A 165 8.37 -7.43 -3.95
C TYR A 165 8.80 -8.47 -2.92
N LEU A 166 7.96 -8.69 -1.91
CA LEU A 166 8.18 -9.73 -0.90
C LEU A 166 8.03 -11.15 -1.48
N ARG A 167 7.45 -11.27 -2.67
CA ARG A 167 7.29 -12.51 -3.43
C ARG A 167 7.95 -12.38 -4.79
N ARG A 168 8.63 -13.45 -5.24
CA ARG A 168 9.17 -13.50 -6.62
C ARG A 168 8.02 -13.43 -7.64
N PRO A 169 8.15 -12.68 -8.75
CA PRO A 169 7.12 -12.62 -9.79
C PRO A 169 6.82 -14.01 -10.34
N ASP A 170 5.55 -14.32 -10.56
CA ASP A 170 5.09 -15.61 -11.08
C ASP A 170 5.34 -15.81 -12.60
N ALA A 171 6.06 -14.90 -13.25
CA ALA A 171 6.34 -14.98 -14.67
C ALA A 171 7.35 -16.11 -14.95
N LYS A 172 6.89 -17.22 -15.52
CA LYS A 172 7.78 -18.14 -16.23
C LYS A 172 8.34 -17.39 -17.44
N PRO A 173 9.67 -17.35 -17.67
CA PRO A 173 10.21 -16.90 -18.93
C PRO A 173 9.54 -17.72 -20.04
N MET A 174 9.07 -17.06 -21.09
CA MET A 174 8.67 -17.77 -22.30
C MET A 174 9.92 -18.50 -22.80
N ALA A 175 9.93 -19.83 -22.67
CA ALA A 175 11.05 -20.63 -23.15
C ALA A 175 11.29 -20.24 -24.61
N ALA A 176 12.50 -19.77 -24.91
CA ALA A 176 12.92 -19.51 -26.27
C ALA A 176 12.72 -20.83 -27.03
N ARG A 177 11.78 -20.82 -27.98
CA ARG A 177 11.67 -21.89 -28.97
C ARG A 177 12.93 -21.78 -29.83
N GLY A 178 13.94 -22.57 -29.48
CA GLY A 178 15.02 -22.94 -30.38
C GLY A 178 14.56 -24.01 -31.35
#